data_AF-A0A925N2H5-F1
#
_entry.id   AF-A0A925N2H5-F1
#
_cell.length_a   1.000
_cell.length_b   1.000
_cell.length_c   1.000
_cell.angle_alpha   90.00
_cell.angle_beta   90.00
_cell.angle_gamma   90.00
#
_symmetry.space_group_name_H-M   'P 1'
#
loop_
_entity.id
_entity.type
_entity.pdbx_description
1 polymer ?
#
loop_
_entity_poly.entity_id
_entity_poly.type
_entity_poly.pdbx_seq_one_letter_code
_entity_poly.pdbx_strand_id
1 'polypeptide(L)' 'RFKGGYITRHYGDPGGGIDAVQLEISQRIYMDEDTFAYDDAKAARAQTVIRQLLQAALLV' A
#
# COMPACT_ATOMS: atom_id res chain seq x y z
N ARG A 1 2.83 -0.97 -16.43
CA ARG A 1 2.64 0.36 -15.79
C ARG A 1 1.17 0.53 -15.46
N PHE A 2 0.78 0.27 -14.22
CA PHE A 2 -0.63 0.30 -13.81
C PHE A 2 -1.10 1.75 -13.66
N LYS A 3 -2.20 2.11 -14.33
CA LYS A 3 -2.66 3.51 -14.44
C LYS A 3 -3.63 3.91 -13.31
N GLY A 4 -3.54 3.29 -12.13
CA GLY A 4 -4.56 3.37 -11.08
C GLY A 4 -5.75 2.47 -11.44
N GLY A 5 -6.02 1.49 -10.59
CA GLY A 5 -7.03 0.46 -10.82
C GLY A 5 -8.47 1.00 -10.83
N TYR A 6 -9.40 0.15 -11.27
CA TYR A 6 -10.85 0.43 -11.23
C TYR A 6 -11.29 0.92 -9.86
N ILE A 7 -10.81 0.28 -8.78
CA ILE A 7 -11.18 0.59 -7.40
C ILE A 7 -10.87 2.05 -7.06
N THR A 8 -9.63 2.52 -7.27
CA THR A 8 -9.24 3.90 -6.91
C THR A 8 -10.02 4.95 -7.70
N ARG A 9 -10.32 4.68 -8.97
CA ARG A 9 -11.05 5.63 -9.84
C ARG A 9 -12.55 5.64 -9.58
N HIS A 10 -13.11 4.49 -9.23
CA HIS A 10 -14.54 4.33 -9.02
C HIS A 10 -14.98 4.80 -7.63
N TYR A 11 -14.16 4.55 -6.61
CA TYR A 11 -14.48 4.88 -5.22
C TYR A 11 -13.82 6.16 -4.70
N GLY A 12 -12.89 6.75 -5.46
CA GLY A 12 -12.39 8.10 -5.18
C GLY A 12 -13.44 9.14 -5.55
N ASP A 13 -13.79 9.99 -4.60
CA ASP A 13 -14.67 11.14 -4.80
C ASP A 13 -14.09 12.37 -4.06
N PRO A 14 -13.12 13.07 -4.67
CA PRO A 14 -12.55 14.27 -4.06
C PRO A 14 -13.59 15.38 -3.82
N GLY A 15 -14.66 15.43 -4.62
CA GLY A 15 -15.75 16.39 -4.43
C GLY A 15 -16.59 16.08 -3.18
N GLY A 16 -16.72 14.79 -2.84
CA GLY A 16 -17.32 14.28 -1.60
C GLY A 16 -16.33 14.12 -0.44
N GLY A 17 -15.07 14.55 -0.58
CA GLY A 17 -14.04 14.44 0.46
C GLY A 17 -13.47 13.03 0.64
N ILE A 18 -13.58 12.16 -0.38
CA ILE A 18 -13.06 10.80 -0.37
C ILE A 18 -11.86 10.70 -1.29
N ASP A 19 -10.66 10.71 -0.71
CA ASP A 19 -9.43 10.43 -1.44
C ASP A 19 -9.12 8.92 -1.46
N ALA A 20 -8.71 8.41 -2.62
CA ALA A 20 -8.35 7.00 -2.80
C ALA A 20 -6.92 6.87 -3.32
N VAL A 21 -6.13 5.99 -2.70
CA VAL A 21 -4.74 5.70 -3.07
C VAL A 21 -4.56 4.21 -3.30
N GLN A 22 -3.72 3.86 -4.29
CA GLN A 22 -3.29 2.48 -4.54
C GLN A 22 -1.82 2.34 -4.19
N LEU A 23 -1.48 1.31 -3.42
CA LEU A 23 -0.12 0.93 -3.07
C LEU A 23 0.15 -0.49 -3.56
N GLU A 24 1.18 -0.65 -4.40
CA GLU A 24 1.67 -1.95 -4.85
C GLU A 24 3.01 -2.26 -4.16
N ILE A 25 3.14 -3.45 -3.58
CA ILE A 25 4.36 -3.91 -2.92
C ILE A 25 4.72 -5.32 -3.38
N SER A 26 6.02 -5.64 -3.39
CA SER A 26 6.51 -6.99 -3.70
C SER A 26 6.32 -7.93 -2.51
N GLN A 27 5.85 -9.16 -2.76
CA GLN A 27 5.62 -10.18 -1.71
C GLN A 27 6.87 -10.48 -0.91
N ARG A 28 8.04 -10.50 -1.55
CA ARG A 28 9.35 -10.72 -0.92
C ARG A 28 9.66 -9.84 0.30
N ILE A 29 8.98 -8.70 0.47
CA ILE A 29 9.25 -7.76 1.58
C ILE A 29 8.43 -8.05 2.84
N TYR A 30 7.49 -8.99 2.80
CA TYR A 30 6.66 -9.34 3.97
C TYR A 30 6.33 -10.84 4.09
N MET A 31 6.71 -11.63 3.10
CA MET A 31 6.54 -13.09 3.13
C MET A 31 7.71 -13.81 2.46
N ASP A 32 7.73 -15.12 2.64
CA ASP A 32 8.46 -16.06 1.81
C ASP A 32 7.63 -16.37 0.55
N GLU A 33 8.20 -16.18 -0.64
CA GLU A 33 7.46 -16.28 -1.91
C GLU A 33 7.26 -17.73 -2.36
N ASP A 34 8.02 -18.68 -1.83
CA ASP A 34 7.91 -20.10 -2.18
C ASP A 34 6.81 -20.80 -1.36
N THR A 35 6.70 -20.43 -0.09
CA THR A 35 5.77 -21.04 0.87
C THR A 35 4.54 -20.18 1.15
N PHE A 36 4.56 -18.90 0.76
CA PHE A 36 3.59 -17.87 1.12
C PHE A 36 3.44 -17.65 2.64
N ALA A 37 4.37 -18.17 3.43
CA ALA A 37 4.39 -17.95 4.87
C ALA A 37 4.70 -16.47 5.16
N TYR A 38 3.88 -15.86 6.01
CA TYR A 38 4.14 -14.51 6.50
C TYR A 38 5.44 -14.49 7.32
N ASP A 39 6.28 -13.49 7.07
CA ASP A 39 7.55 -13.33 7.78
C ASP A 39 7.45 -12.05 8.61
N ASP A 40 7.25 -12.21 9.91
CA ASP A 40 7.07 -11.11 10.86
C ASP A 40 8.23 -10.09 10.80
N ALA A 41 9.46 -10.57 10.65
CA ALA A 41 10.64 -9.71 10.64
C ALA A 41 10.72 -8.88 9.36
N LYS A 42 10.44 -9.48 8.20
CA LYS A 42 10.34 -8.75 6.92
C LYS A 42 9.18 -7.76 6.96
N ALA A 43 8.02 -8.21 7.39
CA ALA A 43 6.81 -7.39 7.41
C ALA A 43 6.93 -6.20 8.36
N ALA A 44 7.54 -6.34 9.54
CA ALA A 44 7.79 -5.22 10.45
C ALA A 44 8.63 -4.10 9.80
N ARG A 45 9.65 -4.47 9.01
CA ARG A 45 10.45 -3.51 8.25
C ARG A 45 9.62 -2.82 7.17
N ALA A 46 8.82 -3.58 6.42
CA ALA A 46 7.93 -3.03 5.39
C ALA A 46 6.90 -2.06 6.01
N GLN A 47 6.26 -2.43 7.11
CA GLN A 47 5.29 -1.60 7.83
C GLN A 47 5.89 -0.27 8.30
N THR A 48 7.14 -0.26 8.76
CA THR A 48 7.83 0.97 9.18
C THR A 48 7.93 1.96 8.02
N VAL A 49 8.38 1.50 6.85
CA VAL A 49 8.52 2.36 5.66
C VAL A 49 7.16 2.78 5.11
N ILE A 50 6.19 1.86 5.04
CA ILE A 50 4.82 2.17 4.59
C ILE A 50 4.18 3.22 5.50
N ARG A 51 4.37 3.13 6.83
CA ARG A 51 3.88 4.13 7.77
C ARG A 51 4.46 5.52 7.46
N GLN A 52 5.77 5.62 7.26
CA GLN A 52 6.42 6.89 6.93
C GLN A 52 5.92 7.46 5.60
N LEU A 53 5.74 6.61 4.59
CA LEU A 53 5.18 7.00 3.30
C LEU A 53 3.77 7.57 3.45
N LEU A 54 2.88 6.86 4.15
CA LEU A 54 1.50 7.29 4.35
C LEU A 54 1.43 8.60 5.16
N GLN A 55 2.28 8.76 6.17
CA GLN A 55 2.37 10.01 6.91
C GLN A 55 2.79 11.17 6.00
N ALA A 56 3.82 10.98 5.17
CA ALA A 56 4.29 12.02 4.26
C ALA A 56 3.28 12.35 3.14
N ALA A 57 2.50 11.36 2.69
CA ALA A 57 1.59 11.52 1.55
C ALA A 57 0.18 12.00 1.93
N LEU A 58 -0.29 11.70 3.15
CA LEU A 58 -1.69 11.91 3.56
C LEU A 58 -1.87 12.83 4.77
N LEU A 59 -0.81 13.18 5.50
CA LEU A 59 -0.88 14.11 6.64
C LEU A 59 -0.34 15.51 6.30
N VAL A 60 -0.42 15.92 5.02
CA VAL A 60 -0.10 17.28 4.58
C VAL A 60 -1.34 18.16 4.73
#